data_AF-A0A930FDK4-F1
#
_entry.id   AF-A0A930FDK4-F1
#
_cell.length_a   1.000
_cell.length_b   1.000
_cell.length_c   1.000
_cell.angle_alpha   90.00
_cell.angle_beta   90.00
_cell.angle_gamma   90.00
#
_symmetry.space_group_name_H-M   'P 1'
#
loop_
_entity.id
_entity.type
_entity.pdbx_description
1 polymer ?
#
loop_
_entity_poly.entity_id
_entity_poly.type
_entity_poly.pdbx_seq_one_letter_code
_entity_poly.pdbx_strand_id
1 'polypeptide(L)'
;MATDGNYTVLYTVVDTTGNKSFAQLNVTVKTPQEVIDNKIEEERRAKENEKIQAAKQALENSYSTSAFISTAQLLADADEVWKDYVKAGLITDHPTGDTGNNYSFSQCTWWVYIRRHQLGLTAGSLMGNGNQWANTARSLGYTVSNTPMVGDVMVFAAGQEGSDGYYGHVAIVEAITTDGSVITSECGASRNGQPYSRVISDPSRFEYIHY
;
A
#
# COMPACT_ATOMS: atom_id res chain seq x y z
N MET A 1 -21.20 -39.45 0.37
CA MET A 1 -20.30 -38.31 0.58
C MET A 1 -20.68 -37.28 -0.48
N ALA A 2 -21.17 -36.10 -0.08
CA ALA A 2 -21.45 -35.04 -1.06
C ALA A 2 -20.09 -34.50 -1.53
N THR A 3 -19.78 -34.68 -2.80
CA THR A 3 -18.60 -34.12 -3.45
C THR A 3 -18.94 -32.73 -3.95
N ASP A 4 -17.97 -31.82 -3.96
CA ASP A 4 -18.16 -30.54 -4.62
C ASP A 4 -18.53 -30.77 -6.10
N GLY A 5 -19.46 -29.98 -6.59
CA GLY A 5 -19.91 -30.16 -7.96
C GLY A 5 -20.96 -29.16 -8.39
N ASN A 6 -21.02 -28.95 -9.70
CA ASN A 6 -22.14 -28.30 -10.35
C ASN A 6 -23.13 -29.40 -10.77
N TYR A 7 -24.34 -29.32 -10.23
CA TYR A 7 -25.41 -30.26 -10.49
C TYR A 7 -26.47 -29.57 -11.33
N THR A 8 -26.76 -30.12 -12.50
CA THR A 8 -27.88 -29.65 -13.32
C THR A 8 -29.14 -30.39 -12.92
N VAL A 9 -30.12 -29.64 -12.42
CA VAL A 9 -31.48 -30.13 -12.14
C VAL A 9 -32.35 -29.83 -13.36
N LEU A 10 -32.90 -30.88 -13.96
CA LEU A 10 -33.86 -30.79 -15.06
C LEU A 10 -35.28 -30.83 -14.51
N TYR A 11 -35.99 -29.72 -14.63
CA TYR A 11 -37.41 -29.64 -14.33
C TYR A 11 -38.21 -29.98 -15.58
N THR A 12 -39.18 -30.88 -15.43
CA THR A 12 -40.18 -31.15 -16.46
C THR A 12 -41.54 -30.74 -15.92
N VAL A 13 -42.18 -29.79 -16.58
CA VAL A 13 -43.55 -29.37 -16.27
C VAL A 13 -44.47 -29.99 -17.31
N VAL A 14 -45.54 -30.64 -16.88
CA VAL A 14 -46.55 -31.23 -17.76
C VAL A 14 -47.85 -30.44 -17.60
N ASP A 15 -48.39 -29.91 -18.68
CA ASP A 15 -49.67 -29.20 -18.63
C ASP A 15 -50.86 -30.17 -18.52
N THR A 16 -52.07 -29.63 -18.32
CA THR A 16 -53.31 -30.42 -18.18
C THR A 16 -53.71 -31.18 -19.44
N THR A 17 -53.06 -30.90 -20.57
CA THR A 17 -53.21 -31.58 -21.86
C THR A 17 -52.12 -32.62 -22.13
N GLY A 18 -51.12 -32.74 -21.26
CA GLY A 18 -50.02 -33.70 -21.39
C GLY A 18 -48.76 -33.15 -22.08
N ASN A 19 -48.70 -31.87 -22.46
CA ASN A 19 -47.51 -31.31 -23.10
C ASN A 19 -46.41 -31.07 -22.07
N LYS A 20 -45.17 -31.43 -22.41
CA LYS A 20 -44.01 -31.31 -21.52
C LYS A 20 -43.14 -30.12 -21.92
N SER A 21 -42.76 -29.31 -20.94
CA SER A 21 -41.78 -28.24 -21.05
C SER A 21 -40.62 -28.50 -20.09
N PHE A 22 -39.40 -28.17 -20.52
CA PHE A 22 -38.19 -28.45 -19.76
C PHE A 22 -37.47 -27.15 -19.37
N ALA A 23 -36.97 -27.10 -18.14
CA ALA A 23 -36.10 -26.03 -17.65
C ALA A 23 -34.89 -26.63 -16.91
N GLN A 24 -33.73 -26.01 -17.05
CA GLN A 24 -32.52 -26.42 -16.35
C GLN A 24 -32.17 -25.40 -15.26
N LEU A 25 -31.81 -25.90 -14.07
CA LEU A 25 -31.21 -25.13 -12.99
C LEU A 25 -29.84 -25.71 -12.66
N ASN A 26 -28.81 -24.87 -12.68
CA ASN A 26 -27.48 -25.26 -12.24
C ASN A 26 -27.31 -24.90 -10.76
N VAL A 27 -27.03 -25.89 -9.93
CA VAL A 27 -26.81 -25.76 -8.49
C VAL A 27 -25.38 -26.14 -8.19
N THR A 28 -24.61 -25.22 -7.61
CA THR A 28 -23.27 -25.51 -7.08
C THR A 28 -23.42 -25.99 -5.64
N VAL A 29 -22.95 -27.21 -5.36
CA VAL A 29 -22.91 -27.77 -4.00
C VAL A 29 -21.47 -27.76 -3.54
N LYS A 30 -21.25 -27.24 -2.32
CA LYS A 30 -19.97 -27.22 -1.63
C LYS A 30 -20.03 -28.09 -0.38
N THR A 31 -18.93 -28.75 -0.03
CA THR A 31 -18.83 -29.56 1.19
C THR A 31 -18.98 -28.68 2.44
N PRO A 32 -19.54 -29.21 3.55
CA PRO A 32 -19.64 -28.45 4.79
C PRO A 32 -18.30 -27.91 5.30
N GLN A 33 -17.20 -28.65 5.07
CA GLN A 33 -15.86 -28.22 5.47
C GLN A 33 -15.41 -26.99 4.66
N GLU A 34 -15.56 -27.01 3.34
CA GLU A 34 -15.19 -25.85 2.49
C GLU A 34 -15.99 -24.60 2.86
N VAL A 35 -17.27 -24.75 3.19
CA VAL A 35 -18.11 -23.62 3.65
C VAL A 35 -17.60 -23.05 4.98
N ILE A 36 -17.18 -23.90 5.92
CA ILE A 36 -16.61 -23.47 7.20
C ILE A 36 -15.27 -22.76 6.99
N ASP A 37 -14.38 -23.35 6.20
CA ASP A 37 -13.05 -22.80 5.93
C ASP A 37 -13.13 -21.44 5.23
N ASN A 38 -14.02 -21.31 4.23
CA ASN A 38 -14.27 -20.04 3.55
C ASN A 38 -14.79 -18.97 4.52
N LYS A 39 -15.70 -19.34 5.41
CA LYS A 39 -16.24 -18.40 6.40
C LYS A 39 -15.18 -17.94 7.40
N ILE A 40 -14.33 -18.86 7.86
CA ILE A 40 -13.20 -18.52 8.74
C ILE A 40 -12.24 -17.54 8.04
N GLU A 41 -11.94 -17.78 6.76
CA GLU A 41 -11.07 -16.91 5.98
C GLU A 41 -11.71 -15.53 5.71
N GLU A 42 -13.00 -15.48 5.40
CA GLU A 42 -13.74 -14.22 5.26
C GLU A 42 -13.74 -13.40 6.56
N GLU A 43 -13.98 -14.04 7.70
CA GLU A 43 -13.91 -13.39 9.01
C GLU A 43 -12.49 -12.90 9.34
N ARG A 44 -11.46 -13.68 8.98
CA ARG A 44 -10.05 -13.28 9.13
C ARG A 44 -9.75 -12.02 8.30
N ARG A 45 -10.17 -12.00 7.02
CA ARG A 45 -10.00 -10.85 6.13
C ARG A 45 -10.75 -9.62 6.63
N ALA A 46 -11.96 -9.78 7.14
CA ALA A 46 -12.75 -8.68 7.70
C ALA A 46 -12.05 -8.03 8.90
N LYS A 47 -11.56 -8.85 9.85
CA LYS A 47 -10.80 -8.35 11.02
C LYS A 47 -9.50 -7.64 10.61
N GLU A 48 -8.81 -8.15 9.60
CA GLU A 48 -7.61 -7.48 9.09
C GLU A 48 -7.94 -6.13 8.44
N ASN A 49 -9.01 -6.06 7.65
CA ASN A 49 -9.48 -4.80 7.07
C ASN A 49 -9.84 -3.77 8.15
N GLU A 50 -10.48 -4.17 9.24
CA GLU A 50 -10.76 -3.29 10.38
C GLU A 50 -9.47 -2.73 11.00
N LYS A 51 -8.45 -3.57 11.19
CA LYS A 51 -7.14 -3.12 11.68
C LYS A 51 -6.47 -2.15 10.73
N ILE A 52 -6.52 -2.41 9.43
CA ILE A 52 -5.96 -1.52 8.40
C ILE A 52 -6.64 -0.15 8.46
N GLN A 53 -7.97 -0.10 8.59
CA GLN A 53 -8.69 1.17 8.72
C GLN A 53 -8.34 1.91 10.01
N ALA A 54 -8.23 1.20 11.13
CA ALA A 54 -7.80 1.79 12.39
C ALA A 54 -6.37 2.36 12.31
N ALA A 55 -5.45 1.63 11.67
CA ALA A 55 -4.06 2.08 11.46
C ALA A 55 -4.01 3.34 10.58
N LYS A 56 -4.77 3.37 9.47
CA LYS A 56 -4.88 4.56 8.62
C LYS A 56 -5.42 5.77 9.38
N GLN A 57 -6.47 5.57 10.18
CA GLN A 57 -7.05 6.66 10.95
C GLN A 57 -6.07 7.18 12.02
N ALA A 58 -5.34 6.29 12.69
CA ALA A 58 -4.29 6.68 13.63
C ALA A 58 -3.17 7.47 12.95
N LEU A 59 -2.76 7.05 11.76
CA LEU A 59 -1.76 7.72 10.93
C LEU A 59 -2.24 9.11 10.47
N GLU A 60 -3.47 9.23 9.97
CA GLU A 60 -4.06 10.52 9.59
C GLU A 60 -4.19 11.48 10.79
N ASN A 61 -4.55 10.95 11.95
CA ASN A 61 -4.62 11.74 13.18
C ASN A 61 -3.23 12.24 13.61
N SER A 62 -2.18 11.42 13.49
CA SER A 62 -0.82 11.83 13.87
C SER A 62 -0.34 13.01 13.01
N TYR A 63 -0.67 13.01 11.71
CA TYR A 63 -0.35 14.11 10.80
C TYR A 63 -1.16 15.39 11.02
N SER A 64 -2.47 15.26 11.28
CA SER A 64 -3.37 16.40 11.47
C SER A 64 -3.07 17.17 12.76
N THR A 65 -2.55 16.49 13.79
CA THR A 65 -2.06 17.10 15.02
C THR A 65 -0.72 17.83 14.85
N SER A 66 -0.54 18.61 13.79
CA SER A 66 0.66 19.42 13.49
C SER A 66 1.10 20.41 14.60
N ALA A 67 0.50 20.35 15.79
CA ALA A 67 0.97 20.95 17.02
C ALA A 67 1.69 19.99 18.00
N PHE A 68 1.55 18.64 17.95
CA PHE A 68 2.08 17.75 19.01
C PHE A 68 2.37 16.27 18.62
N ILE A 69 3.03 15.97 17.49
CA ILE A 69 3.83 14.72 17.52
C ILE A 69 5.00 15.00 18.46
N SER A 70 4.99 14.34 19.62
CA SER A 70 6.08 14.53 20.59
C SER A 70 7.41 14.12 19.96
N THR A 71 8.48 14.86 20.25
CA THR A 71 9.84 14.48 19.83
C THR A 71 10.16 13.04 20.23
N ALA A 72 9.61 12.55 21.35
CA ALA A 72 9.80 11.17 21.80
C ALA A 72 9.22 10.14 20.82
N GLN A 73 8.03 10.39 20.25
CA GLN A 73 7.43 9.47 19.28
C GLN A 73 8.24 9.45 17.98
N LEU A 74 8.64 10.62 17.46
CA LEU A 74 9.49 10.70 16.25
C LEU A 74 10.81 9.94 16.44
N LEU A 75 11.43 10.08 17.61
CA LEU A 75 12.67 9.36 17.92
C LEU A 75 12.45 7.84 18.03
N ALA A 76 11.32 7.40 18.56
CA ALA A 76 10.99 5.98 18.64
C ALA A 76 10.75 5.38 17.25
N ASP A 77 9.95 6.06 16.41
CA ASP A 77 9.68 5.63 15.03
C ASP A 77 10.98 5.57 14.22
N ALA A 78 11.84 6.59 14.37
CA ALA A 78 13.14 6.63 13.70
C ALA A 78 14.08 5.50 14.14
N ASP A 79 14.11 5.17 15.44
CA ASP A 79 14.94 4.09 15.97
C ASP A 79 14.48 2.71 15.48
N GLU A 80 13.16 2.48 15.41
CA GLU A 80 12.59 1.23 14.87
C GLU A 80 12.95 1.07 13.38
N VAL A 81 12.68 2.09 12.58
CA VAL A 81 13.00 2.08 11.14
C VAL A 81 14.50 1.89 10.92
N TRP A 82 15.35 2.64 11.61
CA TRP A 82 16.80 2.53 11.49
C TRP A 82 17.32 1.12 11.76
N LYS A 83 16.82 0.44 12.81
CA LYS A 83 17.20 -0.94 13.14
C LYS A 83 16.86 -1.91 12.01
N ASP A 84 15.73 -1.74 11.36
CA ASP A 84 15.32 -2.59 10.25
C ASP A 84 16.22 -2.40 9.01
N TYR A 85 16.59 -1.15 8.68
CA TYR A 85 17.55 -0.88 7.60
C TYR A 85 18.95 -1.45 7.90
N VAL A 86 19.43 -1.34 9.14
CA VAL A 86 20.70 -1.94 9.56
C VAL A 86 20.66 -3.46 9.40
N LYS A 87 19.57 -4.10 9.86
CA LYS A 87 19.39 -5.55 9.75
C LYS A 87 19.31 -6.03 8.30
N ALA A 88 18.72 -5.22 7.42
CA ALA A 88 18.66 -5.50 5.99
C ALA A 88 19.98 -5.20 5.25
N GLY A 89 20.97 -4.58 5.90
CA GLY A 89 22.23 -4.19 5.26
C GLY A 89 22.07 -3.06 4.25
N LEU A 90 21.04 -2.23 4.41
CA LEU A 90 20.70 -1.13 3.50
C LEU A 90 21.27 0.22 3.94
N ILE A 91 21.82 0.31 5.16
CA ILE A 91 22.62 1.48 5.56
C ILE A 91 23.98 1.38 4.87
N THR A 92 24.14 2.09 3.76
CA THR A 92 25.37 2.10 2.96
C THR A 92 25.95 3.51 2.84
N ASP A 93 27.26 3.61 2.62
CA ASP A 93 27.93 4.89 2.39
C ASP A 93 27.77 5.29 0.92
N HIS A 94 26.86 6.22 0.65
CA HIS A 94 26.68 6.83 -0.66
C HIS A 94 26.26 8.30 -0.49
N PRO A 95 26.43 9.13 -1.54
CA PRO A 95 25.87 10.47 -1.55
C PRO A 95 24.36 10.42 -1.36
N THR A 96 23.85 11.07 -0.32
CA THR A 96 22.40 11.14 -0.08
C THR A 96 21.71 12.12 -1.02
N GLY A 97 22.47 13.08 -1.58
CA GLY A 97 21.92 14.20 -2.33
C GLY A 97 21.03 15.12 -1.49
N ASP A 98 21.07 14.97 -0.17
CA ASP A 98 20.28 15.72 0.79
C ASP A 98 21.02 17.01 1.17
N THR A 99 20.46 18.12 0.72
CA THR A 99 20.99 19.48 0.92
C THR A 99 19.92 20.42 1.47
N GLY A 100 18.86 19.88 2.10
CA GLY A 100 17.69 20.64 2.56
C GLY A 100 16.47 20.53 1.65
N ASN A 101 15.29 20.87 2.15
CA ASN A 101 14.05 20.73 1.39
C ASN A 101 13.99 21.71 0.21
N ASN A 102 14.03 21.18 -1.02
CA ASN A 102 13.93 21.98 -2.25
C ASN A 102 12.64 21.70 -3.04
N TYR A 103 11.63 21.11 -2.39
CA TYR A 103 10.36 20.76 -3.00
C TYR A 103 9.26 21.77 -2.62
N SER A 104 8.41 22.10 -3.59
CA SER A 104 7.30 23.03 -3.36
C SER A 104 6.28 22.45 -2.38
N PHE A 105 5.83 23.29 -1.45
CA PHE A 105 4.82 22.93 -0.45
C PHE A 105 3.62 22.19 -1.05
N SER A 106 3.10 21.21 -0.30
CA SER A 106 1.98 20.33 -0.67
C SER A 106 2.25 19.33 -1.81
N GLN A 107 3.41 19.35 -2.46
CA GLN A 107 3.73 18.34 -3.47
C GLN A 107 4.02 16.97 -2.83
N CYS A 108 3.87 15.91 -3.63
CA CYS A 108 4.22 14.56 -3.19
C CYS A 108 5.67 14.44 -2.73
N THR A 109 6.58 15.04 -3.49
CA THR A 109 8.02 15.11 -3.20
C THR A 109 8.33 15.89 -1.92
N TRP A 110 7.59 16.98 -1.67
CA TRP A 110 7.71 17.78 -0.43
C TRP A 110 7.32 16.97 0.80
N TRP A 111 6.22 16.22 0.72
CA TRP A 111 5.78 15.39 1.83
C TRP A 111 6.77 14.25 2.10
N VAL A 112 7.16 13.53 1.06
CA VAL A 112 8.13 12.43 1.15
C VAL A 112 9.44 12.88 1.78
N TYR A 113 9.97 14.04 1.36
CA TYR A 113 11.18 14.62 1.96
C TYR A 113 11.00 14.83 3.47
N ILE A 114 9.94 15.55 3.88
CA ILE A 114 9.71 15.85 5.30
C ILE A 114 9.51 14.58 6.11
N ARG A 115 8.70 13.64 5.61
CA ARG A 115 8.34 12.43 6.34
C ARG A 115 9.52 11.49 6.48
N ARG A 116 10.40 11.37 5.48
CA ARG A 116 11.67 10.65 5.61
C ARG A 116 12.54 11.19 6.75
N HIS A 117 12.67 12.51 6.84
CA HIS A 117 13.40 13.13 7.95
C HIS A 117 12.75 12.91 9.32
N GLN A 118 11.42 12.90 9.39
CA GLN A 118 10.70 12.55 10.62
C GLN A 118 10.97 11.11 11.08
N LEU A 119 11.26 10.21 10.13
CA LEU A 119 11.69 8.83 10.37
C LEU A 119 13.21 8.70 10.57
N GLY A 120 13.95 9.82 10.67
CA GLY A 120 15.40 9.81 10.83
C GLY A 120 16.19 9.36 9.60
N LEU A 121 15.53 9.24 8.44
CA LEU A 121 16.14 8.85 7.17
C LEU A 121 16.47 10.08 6.33
N THR A 122 17.42 9.93 5.40
CA THR A 122 17.77 10.99 4.45
C THR A 122 16.88 10.94 3.21
N ALA A 123 16.72 12.09 2.57
CA ALA A 123 16.02 12.19 1.29
C ALA A 123 16.76 13.15 0.35
N GLY A 124 16.99 12.73 -0.88
CA GLY A 124 17.62 13.60 -1.88
C GLY A 124 16.77 14.85 -2.14
N SER A 125 17.43 16.00 -2.26
CA SER A 125 16.79 17.32 -2.42
C SER A 125 16.45 17.66 -3.87
N LEU A 126 17.09 17.01 -4.84
CA LEU A 126 17.01 17.32 -6.27
C LEU A 126 16.66 16.09 -7.11
N MET A 127 15.72 15.28 -6.63
CA MET A 127 15.38 13.98 -7.22
C MET A 127 14.53 14.09 -8.49
N GLY A 128 13.97 15.28 -8.75
CA GLY A 128 13.08 15.56 -9.88
C GLY A 128 11.59 15.33 -9.55
N ASN A 129 10.81 15.04 -10.58
CA ASN A 129 9.40 14.67 -10.48
C ASN A 129 9.25 13.29 -9.83
N GLY A 130 8.06 12.96 -9.32
CA GLY A 130 7.83 11.70 -8.59
C GLY A 130 8.33 10.47 -9.35
N ASN A 131 7.96 10.31 -10.62
CA ASN A 131 8.41 9.18 -11.45
C ASN A 131 9.92 9.14 -11.75
N GLN A 132 10.68 10.20 -11.48
CA GLN A 132 12.13 10.26 -11.72
C GLN A 132 12.95 9.79 -10.52
N TRP A 133 12.35 9.75 -9.33
CA TRP A 133 13.08 9.52 -8.08
C TRP A 133 13.87 8.21 -8.08
N ALA A 134 13.30 7.10 -8.59
CA ALA A 134 14.00 5.82 -8.62
C ALA A 134 15.30 5.89 -9.45
N ASN A 135 15.28 6.57 -10.59
CA ASN A 135 16.46 6.72 -11.43
C ASN A 135 17.49 7.68 -10.83
N THR A 136 17.04 8.79 -10.24
CA THR A 136 17.94 9.72 -9.54
C THR A 136 18.58 9.06 -8.32
N ALA A 137 17.81 8.27 -7.56
CA ALA A 137 18.29 7.51 -6.41
C ALA A 137 19.42 6.55 -6.81
N ARG A 138 19.24 5.78 -7.88
CA ARG A 138 20.30 4.90 -8.43
C ARG A 138 21.56 5.68 -8.79
N SER A 139 21.42 6.87 -9.39
CA SER A 139 22.56 7.71 -9.74
C SER A 139 23.33 8.26 -8.53
N LEU A 140 22.64 8.37 -7.38
CA LEU A 140 23.20 8.77 -6.09
C LEU A 140 23.73 7.59 -5.28
N GLY A 141 23.53 6.35 -5.74
CA GLY A 141 24.03 5.13 -5.09
C GLY A 141 23.06 4.48 -4.10
N TYR A 142 21.84 5.00 -3.97
CA TYR A 142 20.79 4.33 -3.19
C TYR A 142 20.47 2.96 -3.78
N THR A 143 20.14 2.00 -2.91
CA THR A 143 19.55 0.74 -3.36
C THR A 143 18.12 1.01 -3.81
N VAL A 144 17.75 0.49 -4.98
CA VAL A 144 16.37 0.54 -5.49
C VAL A 144 15.92 -0.85 -5.89
N SER A 145 14.82 -1.33 -5.31
CA SER A 145 14.26 -2.65 -5.59
C SER A 145 12.74 -2.61 -5.72
N ASN A 146 12.10 -3.77 -5.84
CA ASN A 146 10.64 -3.93 -5.86
C ASN A 146 10.11 -4.54 -4.55
N THR A 147 10.95 -4.65 -3.52
CA THR A 147 10.58 -5.19 -2.22
C THR A 147 10.43 -4.04 -1.23
N PRO A 148 9.22 -3.72 -0.73
CA PRO A 148 9.03 -2.61 0.19
C PRO A 148 9.63 -2.89 1.57
N MET A 149 10.13 -1.83 2.20
CA MET A 149 10.41 -1.72 3.63
C MET A 149 9.77 -0.46 4.20
N VAL A 150 9.43 -0.48 5.48
CA VAL A 150 8.91 0.71 6.18
C VAL A 150 9.97 1.83 6.13
N GLY A 151 9.55 3.04 5.77
CA GLY A 151 10.42 4.19 5.53
C GLY A 151 10.90 4.35 4.07
N ASP A 152 10.67 3.34 3.21
CA ASP A 152 11.01 3.45 1.80
C ASP A 152 10.19 4.54 1.10
N VAL A 153 10.77 5.09 0.03
CA VAL A 153 9.99 5.88 -0.93
C VAL A 153 9.47 4.96 -2.02
N MET A 154 8.15 4.79 -2.08
CA MET A 154 7.46 4.14 -3.18
C MET A 154 7.36 5.12 -4.36
N VAL A 155 7.85 4.71 -5.53
CA VAL A 155 7.84 5.50 -6.76
C VAL A 155 6.76 5.01 -7.70
N PHE A 156 5.90 5.92 -8.13
CA PHE A 156 4.82 5.66 -9.07
C PHE A 156 5.24 6.15 -10.46
N ALA A 157 5.16 5.26 -11.44
CA ALA A 157 5.25 5.65 -12.84
C ALA A 157 4.11 6.60 -13.22
N ALA A 158 4.29 7.35 -14.30
CA ALA A 158 3.27 8.27 -14.79
C ALA A 158 1.94 7.53 -15.08
N GLY A 159 0.83 8.02 -14.50
CA GLY A 159 -0.51 7.40 -14.63
C GLY A 159 -0.74 6.14 -13.77
N GLN A 160 0.27 5.60 -13.10
CA GLN A 160 0.13 4.40 -12.26
C GLN A 160 -0.70 4.72 -11.00
N GLU A 161 -1.69 3.88 -10.67
CA GLU A 161 -2.62 4.11 -9.53
C GLU A 161 -3.28 5.49 -9.53
N GLY A 162 -3.63 6.00 -10.72
CA GLY A 162 -4.25 7.32 -10.86
C GLY A 162 -3.32 8.48 -10.50
N SER A 163 -1.99 8.25 -10.47
CA SER A 163 -1.01 9.32 -10.41
C SER A 163 -1.07 10.21 -11.65
N ASP A 164 -0.41 11.36 -11.57
CA ASP A 164 -0.34 12.28 -12.70
C ASP A 164 0.31 11.61 -13.93
N GLY A 165 -0.29 11.84 -15.10
CA GLY A 165 0.11 11.20 -16.36
C GLY A 165 1.45 11.69 -16.93
N TYR A 166 2.05 12.73 -16.36
CA TYR A 166 3.36 13.23 -16.75
C TYR A 166 4.38 13.18 -15.60
N TYR A 167 3.99 13.64 -14.41
CA TYR A 167 4.89 13.73 -13.25
C TYR A 167 5.01 12.43 -12.45
N GLY A 168 4.07 11.50 -12.60
CA GLY A 168 3.93 10.34 -11.70
C GLY A 168 3.69 10.78 -10.26
N HIS A 169 4.20 9.99 -9.30
CA HIS A 169 4.00 10.25 -7.87
C HIS A 169 5.07 9.58 -7.00
N VAL A 170 5.19 10.00 -5.75
CA VAL A 170 5.97 9.32 -4.71
C VAL A 170 5.23 9.34 -3.38
N ALA A 171 5.40 8.28 -2.59
CA ALA A 171 4.81 8.13 -1.27
C ALA A 171 5.80 7.46 -0.30
N ILE A 172 5.58 7.61 1.00
CA ILE A 172 6.31 6.86 2.03
C ILE A 172 5.59 5.55 2.32
N VAL A 173 6.34 4.47 2.48
CA VAL A 173 5.86 3.20 3.04
C VAL A 173 5.78 3.34 4.56
N GLU A 174 4.57 3.42 5.10
CA GLU A 174 4.35 3.59 6.55
C GLU A 174 4.18 2.25 7.27
N ALA A 175 3.60 1.25 6.58
CA ALA A 175 3.44 -0.09 7.11
C ALA A 175 3.30 -1.11 5.97
N ILE A 176 3.65 -2.35 6.27
CA ILE A 176 3.40 -3.52 5.42
C ILE A 176 2.47 -4.44 6.20
N THR A 177 1.30 -4.74 5.63
CA THR A 177 0.28 -5.59 6.27
C THR A 177 0.65 -7.06 6.17
N THR A 178 -0.04 -7.90 6.93
CA THR A 178 0.22 -9.34 6.97
C THR A 178 0.07 -10.02 5.60
N ASP A 179 -0.83 -9.51 4.76
CA ASP A 179 -1.07 -9.99 3.40
C ASP A 179 -0.07 -9.42 2.36
N GLY A 180 0.89 -8.61 2.80
CA GLY A 180 1.91 -8.00 1.97
C GLY A 180 1.51 -6.68 1.34
N SER A 181 0.29 -6.17 1.55
CA SER A 181 -0.10 -4.84 1.08
C SER A 181 0.70 -3.74 1.78
N VAL A 182 0.85 -2.60 1.12
CA VAL A 182 1.54 -1.42 1.69
C VAL A 182 0.54 -0.34 2.08
N ILE A 183 0.66 0.18 3.29
CA ILE A 183 0.01 1.44 3.71
C ILE A 183 0.98 2.57 3.40
N THR A 184 0.52 3.54 2.61
CA THR A 184 1.33 4.71 2.23
C THR A 184 0.97 5.94 3.04
N SER A 185 1.89 6.91 3.12
CA SER A 185 1.56 8.33 3.32
C SER A 185 2.05 9.18 2.17
N GLU A 186 1.21 10.11 1.72
CA GLU A 186 1.44 10.89 0.51
C GLU A 186 0.70 12.23 0.58
N CYS A 187 1.14 13.19 -0.23
CA CYS A 187 0.47 14.48 -0.38
C CYS A 187 0.35 14.83 -1.86
N GLY A 188 -0.60 15.71 -2.19
CA GLY A 188 -0.81 16.19 -3.55
C GLY A 188 -1.02 17.69 -3.55
N ALA A 189 -0.72 18.34 -4.69
CA ALA A 189 -0.75 19.80 -4.82
C ALA A 189 -2.07 20.45 -4.33
N SER A 190 -3.20 19.74 -4.45
CA SER A 190 -4.53 20.20 -4.04
C SER A 190 -4.84 20.04 -2.54
N ARG A 191 -3.95 19.43 -1.76
CA ARG A 191 -4.20 19.08 -0.35
C ARG A 191 -3.67 20.08 0.67
N ASN A 192 -3.04 21.17 0.23
CA ASN A 192 -2.54 22.23 1.11
C ASN A 192 -1.69 21.68 2.28
N GLY A 193 -0.78 20.76 1.97
CA GLY A 193 0.15 20.15 2.93
C GLY A 193 -0.47 19.06 3.81
N GLN A 194 -1.75 18.74 3.65
CA GLN A 194 -2.39 17.65 4.39
C GLN A 194 -2.08 16.31 3.73
N PRO A 195 -1.34 15.41 4.39
CA PRO A 195 -1.09 14.08 3.87
C PRO A 195 -2.36 13.21 3.95
N TYR A 196 -2.35 12.11 3.22
CA TYR A 196 -3.38 11.09 3.25
C TYR A 196 -2.75 9.72 3.05
N SER A 197 -3.52 8.69 3.35
CA SER A 197 -3.05 7.31 3.27
C SER A 197 -3.80 6.51 2.21
N ARG A 198 -3.10 5.62 1.51
CA ARG A 198 -3.69 4.59 0.66
C ARG A 198 -3.23 3.21 1.09
N VAL A 199 -3.94 2.18 0.62
CA VAL A 199 -3.47 0.79 0.66
C VAL A 199 -3.20 0.35 -0.75
N ILE A 200 -2.01 -0.18 -0.96
CA ILE A 200 -1.53 -0.70 -2.24
C ILE A 200 -1.42 -2.21 -2.09
N SER A 201 -2.37 -2.93 -2.69
CA SER A 201 -2.52 -4.39 -2.52
C SER A 201 -1.59 -5.23 -3.41
N ASP A 202 -1.05 -4.65 -4.48
CA ASP A 202 0.02 -5.26 -5.28
C ASP A 202 1.22 -4.31 -5.29
N PRO A 203 2.02 -4.30 -4.21
CA PRO A 203 3.17 -3.41 -4.08
C PRO A 203 4.36 -3.86 -4.94
N SER A 204 4.37 -5.08 -5.46
CA SER A 204 5.53 -5.64 -6.19
C SER A 204 5.83 -4.95 -7.53
N ARG A 205 4.85 -4.22 -8.08
CA ARG A 205 4.97 -3.48 -9.35
C ARG A 205 5.49 -2.04 -9.21
N PHE A 206 5.90 -1.64 -8.01
CA PHE A 206 6.49 -0.33 -7.74
C PHE A 206 7.97 -0.46 -7.47
N GLU A 207 8.69 0.63 -7.69
CA GLU A 207 10.08 0.74 -7.28
C GLU A 207 10.14 1.40 -5.90
N TYR A 208 11.01 0.89 -5.04
CA TYR A 208 11.25 1.38 -3.69
C TYR A 208 12.68 1.86 -3.60
N ILE A 209 12.84 3.10 -3.20
CA ILE A 209 14.13 3.65 -2.85
C ILE A 209 14.35 3.32 -1.39
N HIS A 210 15.46 2.65 -1.11
CA HIS A 210 15.86 2.31 0.26
C HIS A 210 16.63 3.47 0.90
N TYR A 211 17.20 3.24 2.08
CA TYR A 211 18.25 4.12 2.58
C TYR A 211 19.49 3.97 1.71
#